data_AF-A0A7G9YQH5-F1
#
_entry.id   AF-A0A7G9YQH5-F1
#
_cell.length_a   1.000
_cell.length_b   1.000
_cell.length_c   1.000
_cell.angle_alpha   90.00
_cell.angle_beta   90.00
_cell.angle_gamma   90.00
#
_symmetry.space_group_name_H-M   'P 1'
#
loop_
_entity.id
_entity.type
_entity.pdbx_description
1 polymer ?
#
loop_
_entity_poly.entity_id
_entity_poly.type
_entity_poly.pdbx_seq_one_letter_code
_entity_poly.pdbx_strand_id
1 'polypeptide(L)'
;MVVKQRFGELFAKEKPLAGILIIWNDTTKSGRGVAFQYDWGKMCNLSDANLSDFKPPGGKTNPLFWTTRIKSSLGFIPYIDQPEMFVSLASDEFAVTSEQLDRVKMAGVDPYVELGLEEPTEVRGDLNGDGKVTSADVLMLLQAAVGKITL
;
A
#
# COMPACT_ATOMS: atom_id res chain seq x y z
N MET A 1 14.00 6.05 -12.57
CA MET A 1 12.78 6.39 -11.79
C MET A 1 12.05 5.09 -11.49
N VAL A 2 11.62 4.89 -10.23
CA VAL A 2 10.83 3.73 -9.81
C VAL A 2 9.53 4.24 -9.20
N VAL A 3 8.41 3.62 -9.58
CA VAL A 3 7.08 3.94 -9.05
C VAL A 3 6.46 2.68 -8.48
N LYS A 4 5.92 2.76 -7.27
CA LYS A 4 5.16 1.69 -6.62
C LYS A 4 3.81 2.23 -6.21
N GLN A 5 2.77 1.44 -6.45
CA GLN A 5 1.39 1.79 -6.13
C GLN A 5 0.80 0.72 -5.21
N ARG A 6 0.08 1.15 -4.19
CA ARG A 6 -0.66 0.25 -3.31
C ARG A 6 -2.04 0.03 -3.91
N PHE A 7 -2.47 -1.22 -4.05
CA PHE A 7 -3.82 -1.54 -4.53
C PHE A 7 -4.69 -2.24 -3.47
N GLY A 8 -4.09 -3.05 -2.58
CA GLY A 8 -4.81 -3.94 -1.68
C GLY A 8 -5.57 -3.22 -0.54
N GLU A 9 -4.94 -2.22 0.06
CA GLU A 9 -5.39 -1.57 1.31
C GLU A 9 -5.89 -0.13 1.13
N LEU A 10 -6.00 0.33 -0.11
CA LEU A 10 -6.51 1.67 -0.44
C LEU A 10 -7.92 1.93 0.13
N PHE A 11 -8.70 0.89 0.37
CA PHE A 11 -10.10 1.01 0.80
C PHE A 11 -10.28 0.77 2.30
N ALA A 12 -9.19 0.63 3.07
CA ALA A 12 -9.24 0.32 4.51
C ALA A 12 -9.15 1.56 5.40
N LYS A 13 -8.61 2.67 4.88
CA LYS A 13 -8.42 3.95 5.60
C LYS A 13 -8.91 5.09 4.72
N GLU A 14 -9.30 6.21 5.31
CA GLU A 14 -9.73 7.39 4.54
C GLU A 14 -8.56 8.07 3.80
N LYS A 15 -7.35 8.01 4.36
CA LYS A 15 -6.12 8.60 3.78
C LYS A 15 -4.93 7.63 3.80
N PRO A 16 -4.99 6.50 3.08
CA PRO A 16 -3.89 5.55 3.02
C PRO A 16 -2.74 6.10 2.17
N LEU A 17 -1.54 5.56 2.41
CA LEU A 17 -0.44 5.67 1.45
C LEU A 17 -0.83 4.99 0.14
N ALA A 18 -0.84 5.77 -0.94
CA ALA A 18 -1.30 5.34 -2.25
C ALA A 18 -0.15 5.02 -3.19
N GLY A 19 0.97 5.73 -3.08
CA GLY A 19 2.07 5.60 -4.02
C GLY A 19 3.42 6.05 -3.47
N ILE A 20 4.48 5.55 -4.09
CA ILE A 20 5.86 5.94 -3.82
C ILE A 20 6.54 6.24 -5.15
N LEU A 21 7.21 7.38 -5.22
CA LEU A 21 8.10 7.76 -6.33
C LEU A 21 9.53 7.78 -5.82
N ILE A 22 10.43 7.06 -6.50
CA ILE A 22 11.87 7.08 -6.23
C ILE A 22 12.60 7.58 -7.46
N ILE A 23 13.29 8.71 -7.30
CA ILE A 23 14.19 9.28 -8.29
C ILE A 23 15.59 8.79 -7.95
N TRP A 24 16.14 7.92 -8.80
CA TRP A 24 17.46 7.31 -8.61
C TRP A 24 18.53 8.03 -9.42
N ASN A 25 19.66 8.32 -8.79
CA ASN A 25 20.87 8.78 -9.46
C ASN A 25 21.91 7.65 -9.50
N ASP A 26 22.20 7.16 -10.71
CA ASP A 26 23.11 6.04 -10.88
C ASP A 26 24.59 6.40 -10.68
N THR A 27 24.93 7.69 -10.78
CA THR A 27 26.31 8.17 -10.60
C THR A 27 26.70 8.19 -9.13
N THR A 28 25.81 8.68 -8.26
CA THR A 28 26.04 8.76 -6.81
C THR A 28 25.57 7.54 -6.05
N LYS A 29 24.94 6.58 -6.75
CA LYS A 29 24.31 5.39 -6.15
C LYS A 29 23.38 5.75 -4.99
N SER A 30 22.62 6.83 -5.17
CA SER A 30 21.66 7.32 -4.18
C SER A 30 20.34 7.72 -4.84
N GLY A 31 19.25 7.52 -4.11
CA GLY A 31 17.91 7.88 -4.54
C GLY A 31 17.24 8.85 -3.57
N ARG A 32 16.28 9.62 -4.09
CA ARG A 32 15.34 10.40 -3.30
C ARG A 32 13.95 9.85 -3.53
N GLY A 33 13.24 9.58 -2.45
CA GLY A 33 11.90 9.02 -2.43
C GLY A 33 10.88 10.02 -1.92
N VAL A 34 9.67 9.96 -2.47
CA VAL A 34 8.51 10.73 -2.02
C VAL A 34 7.31 9.79 -1.95
N ALA A 35 6.58 9.85 -0.84
CA ALA A 35 5.38 9.07 -0.62
C ALA A 35 4.12 9.94 -0.77
N PHE A 36 3.09 9.38 -1.41
CA PHE A 36 1.83 10.05 -1.69
C PHE A 36 0.69 9.38 -0.92
N GLN A 37 -0.20 10.21 -0.38
CA GLN A 37 -1.49 9.80 0.16
C GLN A 37 -2.60 10.15 -0.82
N TYR A 38 -3.68 9.38 -0.75
CA TYR A 38 -4.91 9.67 -1.49
C TYR A 38 -6.08 9.82 -0.53
N ASP A 39 -6.82 10.92 -0.63
CA ASP A 39 -7.97 11.22 0.22
C ASP A 39 -9.25 10.56 -0.33
N TRP A 40 -9.46 9.31 0.06
CA TRP A 40 -10.67 8.55 -0.25
C TRP A 40 -11.90 9.15 0.42
N GLY A 41 -11.77 9.69 1.63
CA GLY A 41 -12.88 10.31 2.35
C GLY A 41 -13.47 11.49 1.57
N LYS A 42 -12.59 12.40 1.10
CA LYS A 42 -12.98 13.55 0.28
C LYS A 42 -13.58 13.15 -1.06
N MET A 43 -13.00 12.16 -1.74
CA MET A 43 -13.60 11.59 -2.94
C MET A 43 -15.03 11.09 -2.68
N CYS A 44 -15.17 10.21 -1.69
CA CYS A 44 -16.42 9.53 -1.36
C CYS A 44 -17.51 10.56 -1.06
N ASN A 45 -17.16 11.60 -0.30
CA ASN A 45 -18.06 12.71 0.01
C ASN A 45 -18.52 13.47 -1.25
N LEU A 46 -17.60 13.83 -2.15
CA LEU A 46 -17.94 14.56 -3.38
C LEU A 46 -18.77 13.72 -4.37
N SER A 47 -18.58 12.40 -4.36
CA SER A 47 -19.25 11.47 -5.27
C SER A 47 -20.50 10.82 -4.68
N ASP A 48 -20.87 11.16 -3.44
CA ASP A 48 -21.95 10.50 -2.69
C ASP A 48 -21.79 8.96 -2.71
N ALA A 49 -20.56 8.49 -2.48
CA ALA A 49 -20.18 7.08 -2.54
C ALA A 49 -19.67 6.60 -1.18
N ASN A 50 -19.89 5.34 -0.83
CA ASN A 50 -19.31 4.76 0.38
C ASN A 50 -18.04 3.97 0.04
N LEU A 51 -17.05 4.05 0.92
CA LEU A 51 -15.78 3.34 0.78
C LEU A 51 -15.96 1.81 0.71
N SER A 52 -16.92 1.28 1.48
CA SER A 52 -17.27 -0.14 1.51
C SER A 52 -17.80 -0.65 0.16
N ASP A 53 -18.44 0.21 -0.63
CA ASP A 53 -19.09 -0.19 -1.87
C ASP A 53 -18.08 -0.47 -3.00
N PHE A 54 -16.81 -0.12 -2.80
CA PHE A 54 -15.71 -0.53 -3.67
C PHE A 54 -15.30 -2.00 -3.50
N LYS A 55 -15.60 -2.59 -2.34
CA LYS A 55 -15.43 -4.02 -2.00
C LYS A 55 -16.68 -4.56 -1.29
N PRO A 56 -17.84 -4.59 -1.97
CA PRO A 56 -19.08 -5.04 -1.36
C PRO A 56 -19.07 -6.58 -1.18
N PRO A 57 -19.93 -7.13 -0.31
CA PRO A 57 -20.10 -8.58 -0.19
C PRO A 57 -20.46 -9.20 -1.55
N GLY A 58 -19.78 -10.30 -1.91
CA GLY A 58 -19.89 -10.91 -3.24
C GLY A 58 -18.98 -10.29 -4.31
N GLY A 59 -18.27 -9.21 -4.01
CA GLY A 59 -17.28 -8.62 -4.91
C GLY A 59 -17.90 -8.19 -6.25
N LYS A 60 -17.35 -8.68 -7.36
CA LYS A 60 -17.74 -8.28 -8.73
C LYS A 60 -19.15 -8.70 -9.14
N THR A 61 -19.75 -9.69 -8.46
CA THR A 61 -21.12 -10.14 -8.76
C THR A 61 -22.17 -9.20 -8.16
N ASN A 62 -21.79 -8.41 -7.16
CA ASN A 62 -22.65 -7.39 -6.58
C ASN A 62 -22.63 -6.14 -7.47
N PRO A 63 -23.78 -5.66 -7.98
CA PRO A 63 -23.85 -4.48 -8.84
C PRO A 63 -23.21 -3.22 -8.22
N LEU A 64 -23.23 -3.10 -6.88
CA LEU A 64 -22.60 -2.00 -6.14
C LEU A 64 -21.11 -1.83 -6.50
N PHE A 65 -20.42 -2.94 -6.78
CA PHE A 65 -19.02 -2.90 -7.18
C PHE A 65 -18.81 -2.06 -8.44
N TRP A 66 -19.68 -2.20 -9.44
CA TRP A 66 -19.55 -1.48 -10.71
C TRP A 66 -20.17 -0.09 -10.65
N THR A 67 -21.34 0.04 -10.03
CA THR A 67 -22.05 1.34 -9.96
C THR A 67 -21.26 2.37 -9.15
N THR A 68 -20.62 1.98 -8.05
CA THR A 68 -19.80 2.89 -7.23
C THR A 68 -18.62 3.47 -8.00
N ARG A 69 -17.96 2.65 -8.84
CA ARG A 69 -16.84 3.08 -9.67
C ARG A 69 -17.29 4.10 -10.72
N ILE A 70 -18.40 3.82 -11.40
CA ILE A 70 -18.98 4.74 -12.40
C ILE A 70 -19.43 6.03 -11.73
N LYS A 71 -20.17 5.94 -10.61
CA LYS A 71 -20.65 7.11 -9.84
C LYS A 71 -19.49 8.00 -9.43
N SER A 72 -18.42 7.40 -8.90
CA SER A 72 -17.20 8.13 -8.53
C SER A 72 -16.57 8.79 -9.75
N SER A 73 -16.31 8.05 -10.83
CA SER A 73 -15.73 8.61 -12.05
C SER A 73 -16.53 9.79 -12.62
N LEU A 74 -17.86 9.73 -12.58
CA LEU A 74 -18.71 10.84 -13.01
C LEU A 74 -18.65 12.03 -12.04
N GLY A 75 -18.65 11.77 -10.73
CA GLY A 75 -18.50 12.80 -9.70
C GLY A 75 -17.16 13.54 -9.75
N PHE A 76 -16.13 12.91 -10.32
CA PHE A 76 -14.79 13.50 -10.50
C PHE A 76 -14.63 14.38 -11.72
N ILE A 77 -15.49 14.28 -12.73
CA ILE A 77 -15.35 15.01 -13.99
C ILE A 77 -15.10 16.53 -13.77
N PRO A 78 -15.82 17.22 -12.85
CA PRO A 78 -15.60 18.65 -12.61
C PRO A 78 -14.24 19.00 -11.99
N TYR A 79 -13.48 18.01 -11.52
CA TYR A 79 -12.27 18.18 -10.71
C TYR A 79 -11.03 17.55 -11.36
N ILE A 80 -11.12 17.16 -12.63
CA ILE A 80 -10.05 16.46 -13.33
C ILE A 80 -8.79 17.33 -13.50
N ASP A 81 -8.94 18.65 -13.44
CA ASP A 81 -7.87 19.64 -13.53
C ASP A 81 -7.26 20.00 -12.16
N GLN A 82 -7.77 19.44 -11.07
CA GLN A 82 -7.36 19.75 -9.69
C GLN A 82 -6.94 18.49 -8.92
N PRO A 83 -5.89 17.79 -9.36
CA PRO A 83 -5.44 16.56 -8.71
C PRO A 83 -4.95 16.78 -7.26
N GLU A 84 -4.48 17.98 -6.92
CA GLU A 84 -4.00 18.29 -5.55
C GLU A 84 -5.11 18.23 -4.51
N MET A 85 -6.38 18.24 -4.94
CA MET A 85 -7.50 18.08 -4.02
C MET A 85 -7.57 16.69 -3.39
N PHE A 86 -7.05 15.67 -4.06
CA PHE A 86 -7.15 14.27 -3.65
C PHE A 86 -5.80 13.66 -3.32
N VAL A 87 -4.73 14.16 -3.93
CA VAL A 87 -3.37 13.65 -3.71
C VAL A 87 -2.60 14.65 -2.87
N SER A 88 -2.05 14.17 -1.75
CA SER A 88 -1.16 14.96 -0.90
C SER A 88 0.15 14.21 -0.64
N LEU A 89 1.19 14.95 -0.30
CA LEU A 89 2.43 14.36 0.19
C LEU A 89 2.19 13.77 1.58
N ALA A 90 2.61 12.53 1.76
CA ALA A 90 2.46 11.81 3.03
C ALA A 90 3.60 12.11 3.99
N SER A 91 4.78 12.39 3.45
CA SER A 91 6.02 12.63 4.17
C SER A 91 6.92 13.56 3.36
N ASP A 92 7.92 14.14 4.03
CA ASP A 92 9.04 14.82 3.37
C ASP A 92 9.86 13.82 2.53
N GLU A 93 10.75 14.36 1.68
CA GLU A 93 11.69 13.55 0.89
C GLU A 93 12.53 12.65 1.80
N PHE A 94 12.64 11.37 1.45
CA PHE A 94 13.49 10.40 2.15
C PHE A 94 14.62 9.91 1.25
N ALA A 95 15.76 9.61 1.85
CA ALA A 95 16.89 9.04 1.13
C ALA A 95 16.68 7.53 0.90
N VAL A 96 17.06 7.05 -0.28
CA VAL A 96 16.97 5.63 -0.65
C VAL A 96 18.37 5.12 -1.01
N THR A 97 18.80 4.04 -0.36
CA THR A 97 20.08 3.37 -0.66
C THR A 97 19.93 2.38 -1.82
N SER A 98 21.06 1.91 -2.37
CA SER A 98 21.05 0.91 -3.45
C SER A 98 20.40 -0.41 -3.00
N GLU A 99 20.69 -0.84 -1.76
CA GLU A 99 20.14 -2.07 -1.20
C GLU A 99 18.62 -1.99 -1.04
N GLN A 100 18.12 -0.86 -0.53
CA GLN A 100 16.67 -0.62 -0.42
C GLN A 100 16.02 -0.57 -1.80
N LEU A 101 16.66 0.05 -2.79
CA LEU A 101 16.13 0.10 -4.15
C LEU A 101 16.00 -1.29 -4.77
N ASP A 102 16.98 -2.16 -4.53
CA ASP A 102 16.94 -3.54 -5.04
C ASP A 102 15.87 -4.36 -4.32
N ARG A 103 15.73 -4.23 -3.00
CA ARG A 103 14.66 -4.88 -2.23
C ARG A 103 13.27 -4.41 -2.67
N VAL A 104 13.05 -3.11 -2.88
CA VAL A 104 11.79 -2.55 -3.37
C VAL A 104 11.41 -3.08 -4.76
N LYS A 105 12.39 -3.48 -5.59
CA LYS A 105 12.13 -4.09 -6.91
C LYS A 105 11.78 -5.58 -6.82
N MET A 106 12.14 -6.29 -5.76
CA MET A 106 11.87 -7.71 -5.61
C MET A 106 10.36 -7.99 -5.49
N ALA A 107 9.93 -9.10 -6.11
CA ALA A 107 8.55 -9.55 -5.99
C ALA A 107 8.28 -10.06 -4.57
N GLY A 108 7.17 -9.62 -3.98
CA GLY A 108 6.73 -10.07 -2.66
C GLY A 108 7.32 -9.30 -1.48
N VAL A 109 8.21 -8.32 -1.70
CA VAL A 109 8.61 -7.34 -0.68
C VAL A 109 7.59 -6.20 -0.67
N ASP A 110 7.14 -5.78 0.51
CA ASP A 110 6.33 -4.58 0.66
C ASP A 110 7.23 -3.32 0.62
N PRO A 111 7.11 -2.48 -0.42
CA PRO A 111 7.92 -1.27 -0.54
C PRO A 111 7.68 -0.23 0.55
N TYR A 112 6.49 -0.21 1.17
CA TYR A 112 6.12 0.77 2.18
C TYR A 112 6.80 0.46 3.51
N VAL A 113 6.87 -0.83 3.87
CA VAL A 113 7.58 -1.30 5.07
C VAL A 113 9.09 -1.19 4.90
N GLU A 114 9.62 -1.61 3.74
CA GLU A 114 11.06 -1.56 3.46
C GLU A 114 11.65 -0.14 3.54
N LEU A 115 10.86 0.86 3.15
CA LEU A 115 11.26 2.27 3.19
C LEU A 115 10.92 2.94 4.54
N GLY A 116 10.41 2.18 5.52
CA GLY A 116 10.06 2.68 6.85
C GLY A 116 8.89 3.67 6.85
N LEU A 117 8.03 3.61 5.84
CA LEU A 117 6.85 4.48 5.74
C LEU A 117 5.66 3.92 6.52
N GLU A 118 5.64 2.62 6.75
CA GLU A 118 4.66 1.93 7.59
C GLU A 118 5.31 0.82 8.39
N GLU A 119 4.67 0.50 9.51
CA GLU A 119 5.01 -0.67 10.30
C GLU A 119 4.54 -1.95 9.58
N PRO A 120 5.27 -3.07 9.72
CA PRO A 120 4.80 -4.36 9.24
C PRO A 120 3.42 -4.65 9.83
N THR A 121 2.46 -5.01 8.99
CA THR A 121 1.17 -5.48 9.49
C THR A 121 1.39 -6.80 10.22
N GLU A 122 1.15 -6.85 11.53
CA GLU A 122 1.18 -8.11 12.28
C GLU A 122 0.13 -9.07 11.71
N VAL A 123 0.59 -10.11 11.01
CA VAL A 123 -0.28 -11.18 10.54
C VAL A 123 -0.30 -12.27 11.60
N ARG A 124 -1.48 -12.59 12.13
CA ARG A 124 -1.61 -13.69 13.10
C ARG A 124 -1.11 -15.00 12.48
N GLY A 125 -0.06 -15.57 13.06
CA GLY A 125 0.57 -16.81 12.59
C GLY A 125 1.82 -16.60 11.74
N ASP A 126 2.20 -15.34 11.48
CA ASP A 126 3.51 -14.97 10.95
C ASP A 126 4.49 -14.94 12.13
N LEU A 127 5.38 -15.94 12.17
CA LEU A 127 6.35 -16.12 13.25
C LEU A 127 7.73 -15.58 12.86
N ASN A 128 7.95 -15.29 11.57
CA ASN A 128 9.22 -14.77 11.07
C ASN A 128 9.18 -13.25 10.80
N GLY A 129 8.02 -12.62 10.88
CA GLY A 129 7.79 -11.19 10.66
C GLY A 129 7.83 -10.76 9.20
N ASP A 130 7.64 -11.69 8.24
CA ASP A 130 7.71 -11.40 6.80
C ASP A 130 6.40 -10.85 6.20
N GLY A 131 5.37 -10.69 7.03
CA GLY A 131 4.05 -10.20 6.68
C GLY A 131 3.18 -11.24 5.96
N LYS A 132 3.58 -12.52 5.94
CA LYS A 132 2.83 -13.63 5.32
C LYS A 132 2.79 -14.83 6.27
N VAL A 133 1.81 -15.71 6.06
CA VAL A 133 1.78 -17.02 6.72
C VAL A 133 2.10 -18.10 5.70
N THR A 134 3.29 -18.68 5.82
CA THR A 134 3.83 -19.67 4.90
C THR A 134 4.32 -20.91 5.64
N SER A 135 4.83 -21.90 4.89
CA SER A 135 5.46 -23.08 5.49
C SER A 135 6.70 -22.74 6.33
N ALA A 136 7.30 -21.55 6.17
CA ALA A 136 8.40 -21.08 7.00
C ALA A 136 7.95 -20.83 8.45
N ASP A 137 6.77 -20.22 8.63
CA ASP A 137 6.18 -20.00 9.96
C ASP A 137 5.84 -21.32 10.64
N VAL A 138 5.26 -22.26 9.89
CA VAL A 138 4.98 -23.61 10.38
C VAL A 138 6.27 -24.31 10.83
N LEU A 139 7.38 -24.11 10.09
CA LEU A 139 8.67 -24.67 10.46
C LEU A 139 9.21 -24.05 11.76
N MET A 140 9.11 -22.72 11.94
CA MET A 140 9.50 -22.06 13.18
C MET A 140 8.66 -22.54 14.36
N LEU A 141 7.34 -22.67 14.19
CA LEU A 141 6.46 -23.21 15.22
C LEU A 141 6.86 -24.64 15.61
N LEU A 142 7.17 -25.49 14.62
CA LEU A 142 7.63 -26.85 14.87
C LEU A 142 8.96 -26.86 15.61
N GLN A 143 9.93 -26.04 15.19
CA GLN A 143 11.23 -25.91 15.84
C GLN A 143 11.10 -25.44 17.29
N ALA A 144 10.18 -24.52 17.56
CA ALA A 144 9.87 -24.07 18.91
C ALA A 144 9.22 -25.17 19.75
N ALA A 145 8.27 -25.93 19.17
CA ALA A 145 7.60 -27.04 19.83
C ALA A 145 8.58 -28.17 20.21
N VAL A 146 9.61 -28.42 19.38
CA VAL A 146 10.68 -29.39 19.71
C VAL A 146 11.83 -28.80 20.54
N GLY A 147 11.70 -27.54 20.99
CA GLY A 147 12.68 -26.88 21.87
C GLY A 147 14.00 -26.49 21.18
N LYS A 148 14.04 -26.44 19.85
CA LYS A 148 15.22 -26.00 19.09
C LYS A 148 15.38 -24.48 19.06
N ILE A 149 14.28 -23.76 19.12
CA ILE A 149 14.24 -22.29 19.16
C ILE A 149 13.23 -21.82 20.20
N THR A 150 13.28 -20.54 20.56
CA THR A 150 12.28 -19.86 21.37
C THR A 150 11.60 -18.81 20.50
N LEU A 151 10.27 -18.71 20.59
CA LEU A 151 9.46 -17.69 19.91
C LEU A 151 9.35 -16.43 20.75
#